data_AF-A0A419IYR3-F1
#
_entry.id   AF-A0A419IYR3-F1
#
_cell.length_a   1.000
_cell.length_b   1.000
_cell.length_c   1.000
_cell.angle_alpha   90.00
_cell.angle_beta   90.00
_cell.angle_gamma   90.00
#
_symmetry.space_group_name_H-M   'P 1'
#
loop_
_entity.id
_entity.type
_entity.pdbx_description
1 polymer ?
#
loop_
_entity_poly.entity_id
_entity_poly.type
_entity_poly.pdbx_seq_one_letter_code
_entity_poly.pdbx_strand_id
1 'polypeptide(L)'
;MVTSEQLRNIKNTVPTYLKDIHILRETMNGVVVASDGSVYEIERDEIGIWDNVSDHCAIGMMITDVLAEAMNAPDTVRREINAAFWLHDSGKKTERMWQIAIEGHIRDDKGRFMRRADKSEAKKRALAQVGSMEEWENAEAGIPPSVSQLMKANIPPSISGNKTLAEKIVWFADACLTGTEIKPVRQRFDDLENDSKNGVRNRAFSTSFIPQYGISLYDLQRQLGDRYSYEFAAQIGITPEKLYAWLEQRIEERVNLQQMPILSAVRK
;
A
#
# COMPACT_ATOMS: atom_id res chain seq x y z
N MET A 1 -2.15 21.35 -2.06
CA MET A 1 -1.39 20.18 -2.61
C MET A 1 -0.10 20.02 -1.81
N VAL A 2 0.23 18.82 -1.33
CA VAL A 2 1.39 18.59 -0.45
C VAL A 2 2.70 18.61 -1.26
N THR A 3 3.69 19.37 -0.82
CA THR A 3 5.00 19.52 -1.47
C THR A 3 5.98 18.40 -1.10
N SER A 4 7.03 18.21 -1.90
CA SER A 4 8.10 17.24 -1.61
C SER A 4 8.80 17.49 -0.26
N GLU A 5 8.91 18.74 0.17
CA GLU A 5 9.46 19.10 1.49
C GLU A 5 8.53 18.68 2.63
N GLN A 6 7.22 18.93 2.47
CA GLN A 6 6.21 18.50 3.44
C GLN A 6 6.15 16.96 3.53
N LEU A 7 6.23 16.25 2.41
CA LEU A 7 6.34 14.78 2.37
C LEU A 7 7.58 14.28 3.13
N ARG A 8 8.73 14.92 2.92
CA ARG A 8 9.96 14.60 3.67
C ARG A 8 9.77 14.77 5.18
N ASN A 9 9.09 15.84 5.61
CA ASN A 9 8.82 16.08 7.02
C ASN A 9 7.89 15.03 7.63
N ILE A 10 6.86 14.58 6.91
CA ILE A 10 5.99 13.48 7.33
C ILE A 10 6.81 12.20 7.48
N LYS A 11 7.61 11.83 6.46
CA LYS A 11 8.46 10.64 6.51
C LYS A 11 9.46 10.70 7.68
N ASN A 12 9.96 11.87 8.02
CA ASN A 12 10.90 12.04 9.13
C ASN A 12 10.28 11.73 10.50
N THR A 13 8.97 11.81 10.67
CA THR A 13 8.31 11.47 11.94
C THR A 13 8.06 9.98 12.13
N VAL A 14 8.21 9.18 11.07
CA VAL A 14 8.07 7.72 11.16
C VAL A 14 9.17 7.15 12.07
N PRO A 15 8.81 6.34 13.09
CA PRO A 15 9.76 5.66 13.96
C PRO A 15 10.83 4.89 13.18
N THR A 16 12.06 4.88 13.70
CA THR A 16 13.21 4.24 13.04
C THR A 16 12.92 2.78 12.72
N TYR A 17 12.31 1.99 13.60
CA TYR A 17 12.02 0.57 13.31
C TYR A 17 11.05 0.35 12.12
N LEU A 18 10.10 1.28 11.89
CA LEU A 18 9.21 1.23 10.72
C LEU A 18 9.93 1.68 9.44
N LYS A 19 10.84 2.66 9.55
CA LYS A 19 11.77 2.98 8.46
C LYS A 19 12.73 1.82 8.20
N ASP A 20 13.17 1.13 9.24
CA ASP A 20 14.10 0.02 9.17
C ASP A 20 13.45 -1.16 8.45
N ILE A 21 12.14 -1.39 8.51
CA ILE A 21 11.48 -2.39 7.64
C ILE A 21 11.54 -1.98 6.18
N HIS A 22 11.31 -0.70 5.87
CA HIS A 22 11.51 -0.21 4.52
C HIS A 22 12.97 -0.33 4.09
N ILE A 23 13.93 -0.14 4.99
CA ILE A 23 15.37 -0.30 4.73
C ILE A 23 15.77 -1.80 4.65
N LEU A 24 15.20 -2.67 5.48
CA LEU A 24 15.42 -4.14 5.53
C LEU A 24 14.83 -4.83 4.31
N ARG A 25 13.66 -4.37 3.86
CA ARG A 25 13.07 -4.73 2.56
C ARG A 25 13.77 -4.01 1.39
N GLU A 26 14.87 -3.33 1.69
CA GLU A 26 15.73 -2.59 0.77
C GLU A 26 14.97 -1.64 -0.17
N THR A 27 13.77 -1.18 0.24
CA THR A 27 13.04 -0.06 -0.40
C THR A 27 13.87 1.21 -0.46
N MET A 28 14.92 1.26 0.36
CA MET A 28 16.09 2.12 0.20
C MET A 28 17.35 1.23 0.04
N ASN A 29 18.07 1.36 -1.09
CA ASN A 29 19.43 0.83 -1.40
C ASN A 29 19.64 -0.48 -2.19
N GLY A 30 18.62 -1.14 -2.72
CA GLY A 30 18.75 -1.82 -4.04
C GLY A 30 19.53 -3.14 -4.15
N VAL A 31 19.45 -4.05 -3.18
CA VAL A 31 19.99 -5.43 -3.24
C VAL A 31 18.95 -6.43 -2.70
N VAL A 32 18.90 -7.67 -3.21
CA VAL A 32 18.05 -8.75 -2.65
C VAL A 32 18.85 -10.01 -2.37
N VAL A 33 18.58 -10.64 -1.22
CA VAL A 33 19.13 -11.93 -0.81
C VAL A 33 18.05 -13.01 -0.93
N ALA A 34 18.23 -14.00 -1.80
CA ALA A 34 17.33 -15.14 -1.93
C ALA A 34 17.41 -16.09 -0.72
N SER A 35 16.45 -17.00 -0.59
CA SER A 35 16.40 -18.00 0.48
C SER A 35 17.57 -18.98 0.49
N ASP A 36 18.34 -19.03 -0.58
CA ASP A 36 19.60 -19.78 -0.70
C ASP A 36 20.86 -18.94 -0.40
N GLY A 37 20.69 -17.66 -0.02
CA GLY A 37 21.78 -16.73 0.26
C GLY A 37 22.33 -15.97 -0.95
N SER A 38 21.77 -16.16 -2.15
CA SER A 38 22.22 -15.47 -3.37
C SER A 38 21.87 -13.97 -3.35
N VAL A 39 22.82 -13.12 -3.71
CA VAL A 39 22.68 -11.65 -3.71
C VAL A 39 22.47 -11.12 -5.14
N TYR A 40 21.46 -10.29 -5.36
CA TYR A 40 21.17 -9.65 -6.66
C TYR A 40 21.17 -8.12 -6.55
N GLU A 41 21.94 -7.44 -7.39
CA GLU A 41 21.97 -5.97 -7.48
C GLU A 41 20.84 -5.43 -8.37
N ILE A 42 20.20 -4.33 -7.94
CA ILE A 42 19.11 -3.66 -8.66
C ILE A 42 19.65 -2.42 -9.38
N GLU A 43 19.23 -2.20 -10.63
CA GLU A 43 19.59 -0.99 -11.40
C GLU A 43 18.99 0.28 -10.76
N ARG A 44 19.76 1.38 -10.78
CA ARG A 44 19.40 2.68 -10.16
C ARG A 44 18.07 3.29 -10.63
N ASP A 45 17.59 2.90 -11.80
CA ASP A 45 16.37 3.44 -12.41
C ASP A 45 15.08 3.03 -11.65
N GLU A 46 15.16 2.03 -10.76
CA GLU A 46 14.03 1.64 -9.90
C GLU A 46 13.88 2.52 -8.63
N ILE A 47 14.88 3.33 -8.26
CA ILE A 47 14.86 4.14 -7.03
C ILE A 47 13.70 5.16 -7.04
N GLY A 48 13.46 5.83 -8.17
CA GLY A 48 12.39 6.83 -8.29
C GLY A 48 10.96 6.26 -8.23
N ILE A 49 10.80 4.95 -8.50
CA ILE A 49 9.50 4.26 -8.37
C ILE A 49 9.16 4.06 -6.89
N TRP A 50 10.16 3.78 -6.05
CA TRP A 50 9.98 3.55 -4.62
C TRP A 50 9.82 4.84 -3.81
N ASP A 51 10.42 5.95 -4.26
CA ASP A 51 10.13 7.27 -3.70
C ASP A 51 8.64 7.63 -3.83
N ASN A 52 8.03 7.33 -4.98
CA ASN A 52 6.59 7.52 -5.20
C ASN A 52 5.73 6.60 -4.30
N VAL A 53 6.12 5.33 -4.10
CA VAL A 53 5.43 4.44 -3.15
C VAL A 53 5.51 4.96 -1.72
N SER A 54 6.68 5.45 -1.29
CA SER A 54 6.82 6.03 0.06
C SER A 54 6.07 7.35 0.23
N ASP A 55 5.93 8.17 -0.82
CA ASP A 55 5.08 9.36 -0.82
C ASP A 55 3.59 8.99 -0.72
N HIS A 56 3.17 7.96 -1.47
CA HIS A 56 1.82 7.38 -1.39
C HIS A 56 1.51 6.88 0.03
N CYS A 57 2.41 6.09 0.64
CA CYS A 57 2.27 5.63 2.02
C CYS A 57 2.22 6.80 3.02
N ALA A 58 3.02 7.84 2.82
CA ALA A 58 3.04 9.03 3.70
C ALA A 58 1.70 9.79 3.67
N ILE A 59 1.14 10.04 2.48
CA ILE A 59 -0.16 10.71 2.36
C ILE A 59 -1.28 9.81 2.87
N GLY A 60 -1.28 8.52 2.54
CA GLY A 60 -2.34 7.65 3.02
C GLY A 60 -2.31 7.46 4.53
N MET A 61 -1.14 7.52 5.18
CA MET A 61 -1.04 7.59 6.64
C MET A 61 -1.68 8.88 7.22
N MET A 62 -1.59 10.01 6.52
CA MET A 62 -2.31 11.22 6.90
C MET A 62 -3.83 11.02 6.77
N ILE A 63 -4.29 10.41 5.67
CA ILE A 63 -5.71 10.10 5.45
C ILE A 63 -6.23 9.19 6.56
N THR A 64 -5.49 8.12 6.88
CA THR A 64 -5.92 7.17 7.90
C THR A 64 -6.02 7.80 9.27
N ASP A 65 -5.09 8.68 9.65
CA ASP A 65 -5.14 9.33 10.96
C ASP A 65 -6.26 10.39 11.04
N VAL A 66 -6.52 11.12 9.95
CA VAL A 66 -7.65 12.05 9.84
C VAL A 66 -8.98 11.31 9.97
N LEU A 67 -9.15 10.22 9.22
CA LEU A 67 -10.37 9.41 9.28
C LEU A 67 -10.52 8.75 10.65
N ALA A 68 -9.48 8.10 11.17
CA ALA A 68 -9.56 7.42 12.46
C ALA A 68 -9.88 8.39 13.60
N GLU A 69 -9.32 9.60 13.60
CA GLU A 69 -9.70 10.66 14.54
C GLU A 69 -11.18 11.05 14.41
N ALA A 70 -11.65 11.31 13.19
CA ALA A 70 -13.03 11.72 12.96
C ALA A 70 -14.04 10.62 13.29
N MET A 71 -13.62 9.35 13.22
CA MET A 71 -14.41 8.19 13.66
C MET A 71 -14.31 7.94 15.18
N ASN A 72 -13.64 8.82 15.93
CA ASN A 72 -13.37 8.67 17.37
C ASN A 72 -12.66 7.35 17.72
N ALA A 73 -11.78 6.86 16.84
CA ALA A 73 -10.99 5.68 17.12
C ALA A 73 -10.02 5.96 18.28
N PRO A 74 -9.86 5.04 19.25
CA PRO A 74 -8.86 5.19 20.32
C PRO A 74 -7.44 5.35 19.76
N ASP A 75 -6.58 6.09 20.45
CA ASP A 75 -5.18 6.31 20.04
C ASP A 75 -4.41 5.02 19.77
N THR A 76 -4.70 3.96 20.52
CA THR A 76 -4.09 2.63 20.30
C THR A 76 -4.44 2.09 18.91
N VAL A 77 -5.70 2.22 18.50
CA VAL A 77 -6.19 1.80 17.17
C VAL A 77 -5.65 2.74 16.08
N ARG A 78 -5.63 4.06 16.32
CA ARG A 78 -5.03 5.03 15.38
C ARG A 78 -3.59 4.68 15.04
N ARG A 79 -2.78 4.36 16.07
CA ARG A 79 -1.38 3.94 15.88
C ARG A 79 -1.25 2.68 15.04
N GLU A 80 -2.10 1.69 15.27
CA GLU A 80 -2.08 0.43 14.49
C GLU A 80 -2.47 0.68 13.03
N ILE A 81 -3.52 1.46 12.79
CA ILE A 81 -3.98 1.83 11.44
C ILE A 81 -2.86 2.58 10.69
N ASN A 82 -2.26 3.59 11.32
CA ASN A 82 -1.21 4.41 10.69
C ASN A 82 0.05 3.59 10.40
N ALA A 83 0.45 2.71 11.32
CA ALA A 83 1.56 1.79 11.08
C ALA A 83 1.25 0.80 9.96
N ALA A 84 0.01 0.26 9.93
CA ALA A 84 -0.42 -0.66 8.89
C ALA A 84 -0.42 0.02 7.51
N PHE A 85 -0.92 1.25 7.41
CA PHE A 85 -0.92 1.96 6.14
C PHE A 85 0.49 2.32 5.67
N TRP A 86 1.36 2.75 6.58
CA TRP A 86 2.77 3.01 6.22
C TRP A 86 3.41 1.77 5.57
N LEU A 87 3.13 0.59 6.12
CA LEU A 87 3.72 -0.67 5.67
C LEU A 87 2.94 -1.38 4.55
N HIS A 88 1.71 -0.98 4.19
CA HIS A 88 0.81 -1.79 3.36
C HIS A 88 1.40 -2.19 1.99
N ASP A 89 2.23 -1.33 1.42
CA ASP A 89 2.88 -1.54 0.13
C ASP A 89 4.35 -1.99 0.25
N SER A 90 4.86 -2.13 1.47
CA SER A 90 6.26 -2.53 1.69
C SER A 90 6.57 -3.93 1.12
N GLY A 91 5.60 -4.85 1.14
CA GLY A 91 5.71 -6.19 0.54
C GLY A 91 5.75 -6.20 -1.00
N LYS A 92 5.21 -5.16 -1.68
CA LYS A 92 5.24 -5.07 -3.16
C LYS A 92 6.66 -5.01 -3.69
N LYS A 93 7.59 -4.44 -2.92
CA LYS A 93 9.00 -4.44 -3.30
C LYS A 93 9.61 -5.82 -3.20
N THR A 94 9.40 -6.53 -2.10
CA THR A 94 9.81 -7.93 -1.96
C THR A 94 9.25 -8.78 -3.11
N GLU A 95 7.97 -8.63 -3.44
CA GLU A 95 7.35 -9.32 -4.58
C GLU A 95 8.02 -8.97 -5.92
N ARG A 96 8.25 -7.68 -6.20
CA ARG A 96 8.90 -7.21 -7.43
C ARG A 96 10.35 -7.71 -7.54
N MET A 97 11.09 -7.63 -6.44
CA MET A 97 12.48 -8.09 -6.34
C MET A 97 12.60 -9.58 -6.60
N TRP A 98 11.69 -10.40 -6.05
CA TRP A 98 11.64 -11.83 -6.32
C TRP A 98 11.23 -12.14 -7.76
N GLN A 99 10.24 -11.42 -8.31
CA GLN A 99 9.90 -11.52 -9.72
C GLN A 99 11.13 -11.24 -10.60
N ILE A 100 11.92 -10.23 -10.28
CA ILE A 100 13.16 -9.88 -10.99
C ILE A 100 14.23 -10.98 -10.87
N ALA A 101 14.51 -11.46 -9.65
CA ALA A 101 15.49 -12.53 -9.39
C ALA A 101 15.16 -13.81 -10.18
N ILE A 102 13.86 -14.14 -10.30
CA ILE A 102 13.35 -15.32 -11.01
C ILE A 102 13.21 -15.11 -12.51
N GLU A 103 12.78 -13.92 -12.93
CA GLU A 103 12.70 -13.55 -14.35
C GLU A 103 14.10 -13.44 -14.99
N GLY A 104 15.15 -13.44 -14.16
CA GLY A 104 16.51 -13.77 -14.54
C GLY A 104 17.26 -12.57 -15.11
N HIS A 105 17.72 -11.66 -14.24
CA HIS A 105 18.87 -10.81 -14.55
C HIS A 105 20.18 -11.64 -14.60
N ILE A 106 20.18 -12.72 -15.37
CA ILE A 106 21.40 -13.39 -15.84
C ILE A 106 21.77 -12.66 -17.14
N ARG A 107 22.86 -11.90 -17.06
CA ARG A 107 23.48 -11.30 -18.24
C ARG A 107 24.30 -12.38 -18.95
N ASP A 108 24.25 -12.40 -20.28
CA ASP A 108 25.25 -13.15 -21.05
C ASP A 108 26.65 -12.56 -20.82
N ASP A 109 27.69 -13.23 -21.33
CA ASP A 109 29.09 -12.80 -21.26
C ASP A 109 29.34 -11.41 -21.90
N LYS A 110 28.31 -10.83 -22.53
CA LYS A 110 28.29 -9.53 -23.20
C LYS A 110 27.36 -8.52 -22.50
N GLY A 111 26.85 -8.83 -21.31
CA GLY A 111 26.03 -7.93 -20.51
C GLY A 111 24.55 -7.87 -20.88
N ARG A 112 24.04 -8.73 -21.78
CA ARG A 112 22.66 -8.69 -22.29
C ARG A 112 21.75 -9.65 -21.53
N PHE A 113 20.51 -9.24 -21.30
CA PHE A 113 19.52 -10.06 -20.58
C PHE A 113 19.16 -11.35 -21.34
N MET A 114 19.31 -12.50 -20.69
CA MET A 114 18.91 -13.80 -21.22
C MET A 114 17.45 -14.13 -20.88
N ARG A 115 16.65 -14.59 -21.85
CA ARG A 115 15.32 -15.19 -21.59
C ARG A 115 15.48 -16.68 -21.32
N ARG A 116 15.44 -17.14 -20.06
CA ARG A 116 15.24 -18.58 -19.77
C ARG A 116 13.79 -18.99 -20.01
N ALA A 117 13.59 -20.23 -20.46
CA ALA A 117 12.34 -20.76 -20.99
C ALA A 117 11.36 -21.33 -19.94
N ASP A 118 11.66 -21.23 -18.63
CA ASP A 118 10.84 -21.86 -17.57
C ASP A 118 10.31 -20.84 -16.53
N LYS A 119 9.99 -19.62 -17.00
CA LYS A 119 9.59 -18.47 -16.15
C LYS A 119 8.29 -18.68 -15.39
N SER A 120 7.41 -19.56 -15.86
CA SER A 120 6.05 -19.74 -15.32
C SER A 120 6.06 -20.43 -13.96
N GLU A 121 6.69 -21.59 -13.84
CA GLU A 121 6.66 -22.40 -12.61
C GLU A 121 7.53 -21.81 -11.49
N ALA A 122 8.70 -21.27 -11.82
CA ALA A 122 9.54 -20.59 -10.85
C ALA A 122 8.85 -19.33 -10.29
N LYS A 123 8.17 -18.54 -11.14
CA LYS A 123 7.39 -17.37 -10.71
C LYS A 123 6.23 -17.76 -9.79
N LYS A 124 5.50 -18.83 -10.11
CA LYS A 124 4.43 -19.34 -9.24
C LYS A 124 4.95 -19.77 -7.86
N ARG A 125 6.08 -20.48 -7.79
CA ARG A 125 6.66 -20.93 -6.50
C ARG A 125 7.07 -19.77 -5.60
N ALA A 126 7.66 -18.72 -6.15
CA ALA A 126 8.04 -17.59 -5.31
C ALA A 126 6.86 -16.72 -4.92
N LEU A 127 5.89 -16.49 -5.80
CA LEU A 127 4.64 -15.83 -5.42
C LEU A 127 3.94 -16.59 -4.28
N ALA A 128 4.03 -17.93 -4.25
CA ALA A 128 3.51 -18.74 -3.16
C ALA A 128 4.29 -18.58 -1.82
N GLN A 129 5.54 -18.11 -1.86
CA GLN A 129 6.39 -17.90 -0.68
C GLN A 129 6.41 -16.44 -0.17
N VAL A 130 6.02 -15.47 -0.99
CA VAL A 130 5.99 -14.03 -0.62
C VAL A 130 5.19 -13.79 0.66
N GLY A 131 4.00 -14.39 0.78
CA GLY A 131 3.14 -14.19 1.96
C GLY A 131 3.79 -14.68 3.26
N SER A 132 4.43 -15.86 3.24
CA SER A 132 5.14 -16.41 4.40
C SER A 132 6.40 -15.63 4.77
N MET A 133 7.08 -15.04 3.78
CA MET A 133 8.25 -14.20 4.02
C MET A 133 7.86 -12.85 4.60
N GLU A 134 6.82 -12.21 4.06
CA GLU A 134 6.32 -10.95 4.58
C GLU A 134 5.92 -11.08 6.06
N GLU A 135 5.29 -12.21 6.41
CA GLU A 135 4.94 -12.55 7.80
C GLU A 135 6.17 -12.76 8.69
N TRP A 136 7.19 -13.46 8.20
CA TRP A 136 8.44 -13.65 8.93
C TRP A 136 9.19 -12.32 9.13
N GLU A 137 9.34 -11.51 8.09
CA GLU A 137 9.99 -10.19 8.16
C GLU A 137 9.26 -9.24 9.13
N ASN A 138 7.93 -9.24 9.10
CA ASN A 138 7.13 -8.46 10.04
C ASN A 138 7.37 -8.93 11.48
N ALA A 139 7.44 -10.25 11.71
CA ALA A 139 7.70 -10.82 13.03
C ALA A 139 9.10 -10.47 13.56
N GLU A 140 10.14 -10.61 12.72
CA GLU A 140 11.52 -10.25 13.07
C GLU A 140 11.67 -8.76 13.41
N ALA A 141 10.94 -7.90 12.69
CA ALA A 141 10.94 -6.46 12.94
C ALA A 141 10.04 -6.04 14.12
N GLY A 142 9.44 -6.99 14.83
CA GLY A 142 8.58 -6.73 15.99
C GLY A 142 7.25 -6.07 15.65
N ILE A 143 6.75 -6.23 14.42
CA ILE A 143 5.45 -5.70 14.01
C ILE A 143 4.33 -6.52 14.65
N PRO A 144 3.38 -5.87 15.36
CA PRO A 144 2.26 -6.57 15.94
C PRO A 144 1.46 -7.36 14.90
N PRO A 145 0.97 -8.57 15.21
CA PRO A 145 0.12 -9.34 14.30
C PRO A 145 -1.13 -8.58 13.83
N SER A 146 -1.70 -7.72 14.69
CA SER A 146 -2.82 -6.83 14.35
C SER A 146 -2.47 -5.87 13.21
N VAL A 147 -1.28 -5.26 13.25
CA VAL A 147 -0.78 -4.38 12.19
C VAL A 147 -0.52 -5.17 10.91
N SER A 148 0.14 -6.33 11.01
CA SER A 148 0.40 -7.21 9.86
C SER A 148 -0.88 -7.66 9.15
N GLN A 149 -1.95 -7.91 9.89
CA GLN A 149 -3.25 -8.25 9.33
C GLN A 149 -3.88 -7.04 8.62
N LEU A 150 -3.84 -5.86 9.25
CA LEU A 150 -4.42 -4.64 8.69
C LEU A 150 -3.75 -4.20 7.37
N MET A 151 -2.44 -4.41 7.23
CA MET A 151 -1.69 -4.14 5.99
C MET A 151 -2.32 -4.83 4.76
N LYS A 152 -2.96 -5.98 4.96
CA LYS A 152 -3.55 -6.82 3.91
C LYS A 152 -5.01 -6.47 3.60
N ALA A 153 -5.55 -5.39 4.15
CA ALA A 153 -6.97 -5.01 4.02
C ALA A 153 -7.35 -4.48 2.62
N ASN A 154 -6.43 -4.39 1.67
CA ASN A 154 -6.61 -3.85 0.31
C ASN A 154 -7.48 -4.74 -0.61
N ILE A 155 -7.50 -6.06 -0.39
CA ILE A 155 -8.42 -6.99 -1.06
C ILE A 155 -9.55 -7.36 -0.07
N PRO A 156 -10.80 -6.97 -0.35
CA PRO A 156 -11.92 -7.26 0.54
C PRO A 156 -12.11 -8.78 0.75
N PRO A 157 -12.35 -9.25 1.99
CA PRO A 157 -12.48 -10.69 2.26
C PRO A 157 -13.75 -11.31 1.66
N SER A 158 -14.76 -10.49 1.36
CA SER A 158 -16.03 -10.90 0.78
C SER A 158 -16.76 -9.73 0.11
N ILE A 159 -17.90 -10.01 -0.51
CA ILE A 159 -18.79 -8.99 -1.12
C ILE A 159 -19.34 -7.97 -0.11
N SER A 160 -19.40 -8.33 1.18
CA SER A 160 -19.81 -7.38 2.23
C SER A 160 -18.72 -6.36 2.56
N GLY A 161 -17.48 -6.59 2.10
CA GLY A 161 -16.33 -5.75 2.37
C GLY A 161 -15.57 -6.11 3.64
N ASN A 162 -14.71 -5.19 4.08
CA ASN A 162 -13.97 -5.24 5.33
C ASN A 162 -14.89 -5.17 6.55
N LYS A 163 -14.50 -5.87 7.63
CA LYS A 163 -15.37 -6.15 8.77
C LYS A 163 -15.21 -5.10 9.86
N THR A 164 -13.99 -4.71 10.17
CA THR A 164 -13.68 -3.77 11.25
C THR A 164 -13.53 -2.34 10.73
N LEU A 165 -13.75 -1.35 11.61
CA LEU A 165 -13.52 0.06 11.27
C LEU A 165 -12.08 0.31 10.78
N ALA A 166 -11.09 -0.30 11.43
CA ALA A 166 -9.69 -0.18 11.06
C ALA A 166 -9.41 -0.68 9.64
N GLU A 167 -9.89 -1.88 9.29
CA GLU A 167 -9.76 -2.43 7.94
C GLU A 167 -10.47 -1.55 6.89
N LYS A 168 -11.64 -1.01 7.22
CA LYS A 168 -12.36 -0.08 6.32
C LYS A 168 -11.56 1.20 6.07
N ILE A 169 -10.97 1.78 7.12
CA ILE A 169 -10.16 3.01 7.01
C ILE A 169 -8.91 2.77 6.17
N VAL A 170 -8.14 1.70 6.45
CA VAL A 170 -6.94 1.35 5.69
C VAL A 170 -7.28 1.13 4.22
N TRP A 171 -8.31 0.32 3.94
CA TRP A 171 -8.76 0.06 2.58
C TRP A 171 -9.21 1.33 1.86
N PHE A 172 -10.00 2.17 2.53
CA PHE A 172 -10.55 3.37 1.91
C PHE A 172 -9.44 4.36 1.56
N ALA A 173 -8.44 4.52 2.42
CA ALA A 173 -7.30 5.38 2.18
C ALA A 173 -6.48 4.93 0.95
N ASP A 174 -6.27 3.63 0.73
CA ASP A 174 -5.62 3.13 -0.49
C ASP A 174 -6.55 3.30 -1.71
N ALA A 175 -7.82 2.94 -1.56
CA ALA A 175 -8.80 2.98 -2.64
C ALA A 175 -9.09 4.40 -3.15
N CYS A 176 -8.90 5.44 -2.32
CA CYS A 176 -9.07 6.84 -2.72
C CYS A 176 -7.77 7.51 -3.16
N LEU A 177 -6.63 6.81 -3.19
CA LEU A 177 -5.35 7.36 -3.62
C LEU A 177 -4.94 6.89 -5.02
N THR A 178 -4.46 7.84 -5.82
CA THR A 178 -3.71 7.61 -7.06
C THR A 178 -2.36 8.30 -6.95
N GLY A 179 -1.30 7.53 -6.62
CA GLY A 179 -0.05 8.13 -6.15
C GLY A 179 -0.32 8.92 -4.86
N THR A 180 -0.08 10.23 -4.87
CA THR A 180 -0.35 11.14 -3.74
C THR A 180 -1.65 11.92 -3.86
N GLU A 181 -2.41 11.75 -4.96
CA GLU A 181 -3.64 12.49 -5.21
C GLU A 181 -4.85 11.76 -4.62
N ILE A 182 -5.70 12.50 -3.91
CA ILE A 182 -6.97 11.99 -3.39
C ILE A 182 -8.01 12.11 -4.50
N LYS A 183 -8.68 11.00 -4.80
CA LYS A 183 -9.73 10.93 -5.81
C LYS A 183 -10.94 10.16 -5.27
N PRO A 184 -12.14 10.45 -5.81
CA PRO A 184 -13.28 9.57 -5.64
C PRO A 184 -12.92 8.12 -5.97
N VAL A 185 -13.25 7.18 -5.08
CA VAL A 185 -12.89 5.76 -5.25
C VAL A 185 -13.34 5.22 -6.61
N ARG A 186 -14.56 5.58 -7.02
CA ARG A 186 -15.10 5.21 -8.34
C ARG A 186 -14.22 5.71 -9.48
N GLN A 187 -13.85 7.00 -9.45
CA GLN A 187 -13.00 7.61 -10.46
C GLN A 187 -11.62 6.94 -10.51
N ARG A 188 -11.02 6.62 -9.36
CA ARG A 188 -9.72 5.94 -9.29
C ARG A 188 -9.72 4.60 -10.03
N PHE A 189 -10.75 3.78 -9.84
CA PHE A 189 -10.84 2.49 -10.53
C PHE A 189 -11.22 2.63 -12.02
N ASP A 190 -12.03 3.62 -12.38
CA ASP A 190 -12.31 3.94 -13.79
C ASP A 190 -11.03 4.40 -14.51
N ASP A 191 -10.22 5.24 -13.88
CA ASP A 191 -8.91 5.68 -14.39
C ASP A 191 -7.97 4.48 -14.58
N LEU A 192 -7.94 3.53 -13.63
CA LEU A 192 -7.10 2.33 -13.71
C LEU A 192 -7.49 1.40 -14.86
N GLU A 193 -8.77 1.23 -15.15
CA GLU A 193 -9.21 0.41 -16.29
C GLU A 193 -8.98 1.13 -17.62
N ASN A 194 -9.11 2.45 -17.65
CA ASN A 194 -8.94 3.25 -18.86
C ASN A 194 -7.48 3.67 -19.12
N ASP A 195 -6.54 3.34 -18.22
CA ASP A 195 -5.12 3.61 -18.40
C ASP A 195 -4.59 3.03 -19.72
N SER A 196 -3.98 3.88 -20.54
CA SER A 196 -3.55 3.52 -21.89
C SER A 196 -2.44 2.46 -21.91
N LYS A 197 -1.65 2.38 -20.84
CA LYS A 197 -0.51 1.47 -20.72
C LYS A 197 -0.89 0.15 -20.05
N ASN A 198 -1.68 0.19 -18.98
CA ASN A 198 -1.94 -0.93 -18.08
C ASN A 198 -3.42 -1.35 -18.03
N GLY A 199 -4.34 -0.61 -18.65
CA GLY A 199 -5.78 -0.84 -18.53
C GLY A 199 -6.23 -2.25 -18.90
N VAL A 200 -5.62 -2.87 -19.93
CA VAL A 200 -5.88 -4.27 -20.31
C VAL A 200 -5.48 -5.24 -19.19
N ARG A 201 -4.30 -5.03 -18.59
CA ARG A 201 -3.82 -5.85 -17.47
C ARG A 201 -4.69 -5.65 -16.23
N ASN A 202 -5.08 -4.42 -15.94
CA ASN A 202 -5.91 -4.07 -14.80
C ASN A 202 -7.31 -4.69 -14.90
N ARG A 203 -7.95 -4.63 -16.07
CA ARG A 203 -9.21 -5.35 -16.33
C ARG A 203 -9.06 -6.85 -16.14
N ALA A 204 -8.02 -7.46 -16.72
CA ALA A 204 -7.79 -8.89 -16.60
C ALA A 204 -7.60 -9.34 -15.13
N PHE A 205 -6.82 -8.57 -14.36
CA PHE A 205 -6.66 -8.78 -12.92
C PHE A 205 -8.00 -8.63 -12.18
N SER A 206 -8.77 -7.57 -12.45
CA SER A 206 -10.08 -7.36 -11.82
C SER A 206 -11.06 -8.50 -12.12
N THR A 207 -11.10 -8.96 -13.38
CA THR A 207 -11.95 -10.07 -13.83
C THR A 207 -11.57 -11.42 -13.21
N SER A 208 -10.30 -11.64 -12.81
CA SER A 208 -9.91 -12.93 -12.21
C SER A 208 -10.57 -13.21 -10.85
N PHE A 209 -11.19 -12.21 -10.24
CA PHE A 209 -11.93 -12.35 -8.97
C PHE A 209 -13.43 -12.65 -9.14
N ILE A 210 -13.96 -12.71 -10.37
CA ILE A 210 -15.36 -13.06 -10.61
C ILE A 210 -15.77 -14.39 -9.94
N PRO A 211 -14.96 -15.47 -9.96
CA PRO A 211 -15.32 -16.70 -9.27
C PRO A 211 -15.52 -16.54 -7.76
N GLN A 212 -14.86 -15.55 -7.14
CA GLN A 212 -14.93 -15.30 -5.70
C GLN A 212 -16.12 -14.42 -5.32
N TYR A 213 -16.43 -13.39 -6.12
CA TYR A 213 -17.43 -12.38 -5.75
C TYR A 213 -18.70 -12.38 -6.61
N GLY A 214 -18.70 -13.09 -7.74
CA GLY A 214 -19.76 -13.01 -8.76
C GLY A 214 -19.71 -11.73 -9.62
N ILE A 215 -18.84 -10.78 -9.28
CA ILE A 215 -18.56 -9.54 -10.02
C ILE A 215 -17.03 -9.31 -10.06
N SER A 216 -16.57 -8.38 -10.90
CA SER A 216 -15.16 -8.03 -10.94
C SER A 216 -14.71 -7.38 -9.63
N LEU A 217 -13.43 -7.48 -9.29
CA LEU A 217 -12.88 -6.85 -8.08
C LEU A 217 -13.13 -5.33 -8.08
N TYR A 218 -12.93 -4.66 -9.21
CA TYR A 218 -13.10 -3.21 -9.29
C TYR A 218 -14.57 -2.79 -9.21
N ASP A 219 -15.52 -3.60 -9.70
CA ASP A 219 -16.94 -3.34 -9.47
C ASP A 219 -17.31 -3.46 -7.99
N LEU A 220 -16.76 -4.46 -7.30
CA LEU A 220 -16.91 -4.58 -5.85
C LEU A 220 -16.29 -3.38 -5.14
N GLN A 221 -15.07 -2.98 -5.50
CA GLN A 221 -14.38 -1.87 -4.86
C GLN A 221 -15.08 -0.52 -5.11
N ARG A 222 -15.72 -0.30 -6.27
CA ARG A 222 -16.62 0.85 -6.49
C ARG A 222 -17.80 0.85 -5.52
N GLN A 223 -18.49 -0.28 -5.38
CA GLN A 223 -19.65 -0.42 -4.48
C GLN A 223 -19.27 -0.20 -3.01
N LEU A 224 -18.12 -0.75 -2.59
CA LEU A 224 -17.58 -0.54 -1.25
C LEU A 224 -17.15 0.91 -1.04
N GLY A 225 -16.56 1.54 -2.06
CA GLY A 225 -16.18 2.94 -2.06
C GLY A 225 -17.38 3.85 -1.79
N ASP A 226 -18.48 3.63 -2.50
CA ASP A 226 -19.73 4.36 -2.26
C ASP A 226 -20.21 4.13 -0.82
N ARG A 227 -20.33 2.85 -0.40
CA ARG A 227 -20.82 2.49 0.95
C ARG A 227 -20.01 3.13 2.07
N TYR A 228 -18.68 3.01 2.02
CA TYR A 228 -17.81 3.58 3.05
C TYR A 228 -17.76 5.09 2.98
N SER A 229 -17.89 5.71 1.80
CA SER A 229 -18.05 7.16 1.69
C SER A 229 -19.30 7.64 2.43
N TYR A 230 -20.43 6.94 2.28
CA TYR A 230 -21.66 7.22 3.02
C TYR A 230 -21.48 7.04 4.54
N GLU A 231 -20.89 5.93 4.96
CA GLU A 231 -20.66 5.60 6.38
C GLU A 231 -19.78 6.66 7.05
N PHE A 232 -18.64 7.00 6.45
CA PHE A 232 -17.71 7.98 7.01
C PHE A 232 -18.28 9.40 6.97
N ALA A 233 -18.92 9.80 5.87
CA ALA A 233 -19.53 11.13 5.77
C ALA A 233 -20.65 11.33 6.81
N ALA A 234 -21.49 10.32 7.03
CA ALA A 234 -22.53 10.36 8.05
C ALA A 234 -21.95 10.54 9.45
N GLN A 235 -20.87 9.80 9.78
CA GLN A 235 -20.21 9.89 11.08
C GLN A 235 -19.47 11.23 11.28
N ILE A 236 -18.92 11.82 10.22
CA ILE A 236 -18.28 13.16 10.24
C ILE A 236 -19.32 14.29 10.32
N GLY A 237 -20.55 14.05 9.86
CA GLY A 237 -21.59 15.07 9.74
C GLY A 237 -21.49 15.90 8.46
N ILE A 238 -21.04 15.29 7.35
CA ILE A 238 -20.98 15.90 6.01
C ILE A 238 -21.77 15.05 5.01
N THR A 239 -21.97 15.57 3.79
CA THR A 239 -22.51 14.76 2.69
C THR A 239 -21.40 13.94 2.03
N PRO A 240 -21.68 12.75 1.48
CA PRO A 240 -20.67 11.88 0.87
C PRO A 240 -19.86 12.54 -0.24
N GLU A 241 -20.50 13.43 -1.01
CA GLU A 241 -19.87 14.15 -2.12
C GLU A 241 -18.78 15.12 -1.64
N LYS A 242 -18.86 15.57 -0.38
CA LYS A 242 -17.88 16.46 0.25
C LYS A 242 -16.72 15.72 0.90
N LEU A 243 -16.77 14.39 1.01
CA LEU A 243 -15.78 13.62 1.78
C LEU A 243 -14.35 13.81 1.26
N TYR A 244 -14.15 13.74 -0.06
CA TYR A 244 -12.80 13.85 -0.66
C TYR A 244 -12.22 15.26 -0.50
N ALA A 245 -13.01 16.30 -0.79
CA ALA A 245 -12.59 17.69 -0.58
C ALA A 245 -12.33 18.00 0.91
N TRP A 246 -13.14 17.42 1.80
CA TRP A 246 -12.91 17.51 3.24
C TRP A 246 -11.58 16.85 3.65
N LEU A 247 -11.27 15.66 3.12
CA LEU A 247 -9.98 14.99 3.38
C LEU A 247 -8.80 15.84 2.92
N GLU A 248 -8.86 16.39 1.71
CA GLU A 248 -7.83 17.28 1.18
C GLU A 248 -7.60 18.48 2.10
N GLN A 249 -8.68 19.16 2.50
CA GLN A 249 -8.62 20.29 3.42
C GLN A 249 -7.99 19.89 4.76
N ARG A 250 -8.42 18.78 5.36
CA ARG A 250 -7.89 18.32 6.66
C ARG A 250 -6.42 17.96 6.61
N ILE A 251 -5.96 17.36 5.52
CA ILE A 251 -4.55 17.01 5.35
C ILE A 251 -3.72 18.27 5.17
N GLU A 252 -4.20 19.22 4.35
CA GLU A 252 -3.53 20.51 4.19
C GLU A 252 -3.42 21.28 5.52
N GLU A 253 -4.50 21.35 6.30
CA GLU A 253 -4.51 21.93 7.64
C GLU A 253 -3.46 21.28 8.54
N ARG A 254 -3.44 19.95 8.61
CA ARG A 254 -2.49 19.22 9.45
C ARG A 254 -1.04 19.39 9.03
N VAL A 255 -0.77 19.35 7.73
CA VAL A 255 0.58 19.57 7.19
C VAL A 255 1.05 20.98 7.52
N ASN A 256 0.20 22.00 7.35
CA ASN A 256 0.55 23.39 7.66
C ASN A 256 0.76 23.63 9.16
N LEU A 257 -0.01 22.95 10.01
CA LEU A 257 0.13 23.01 11.47
C LEU A 257 1.19 22.06 12.03
N GLN A 258 1.90 21.31 11.17
CA GLN A 258 2.86 20.27 11.56
C GLN A 258 2.25 19.20 12.50
N GLN A 259 0.94 18.96 12.39
CA GLN A 259 0.22 17.93 13.13
C GLN A 259 0.39 16.57 12.44
N MET A 260 1.40 15.82 12.88
CA MET A 260 1.79 14.56 12.26
C MET A 260 0.96 13.38 12.77
N PRO A 261 0.82 12.30 11.98
CA PRO A 261 0.04 11.12 12.38
C PRO A 261 0.57 10.52 13.67
N ILE A 262 -0.34 10.02 14.52
CA ILE A 262 0.06 9.34 15.74
C ILE A 262 0.65 7.98 15.35
N LEU A 263 1.95 7.82 15.52
CA LEU A 263 2.66 6.55 15.34
C LEU A 263 3.08 5.98 16.69
N SER A 264 3.13 4.65 16.77
CA SER A 264 3.53 3.99 18.01
C SER A 264 5.00 4.28 18.31
N ALA A 265 5.29 4.77 19.52
CA ALA A 265 6.62 4.67 20.08
C ALA A 265 6.78 3.23 20.60
N VAL A 266 7.26 2.31 19.78
CA VAL A 266 7.66 0.99 20.27
C VAL A 266 9.16 0.81 20.07
N ARG A 267 9.88 1.02 21.17
CA ARG A 267 10.89 0.08 21.64
C ARG A 267 10.50 -0.27 23.08
N LYS A 268 10.34 -1.56 23.37
CA LYS A 268 10.72 -2.10 24.67
C LYS A 268 12.12 -2.70 24.49
#